data_AF-A5MZG5-F1
#
_entry.id   AF-A5MZG5-F1
#
_cell.length_a   1.000
_cell.length_b   1.000
_cell.length_c   1.000
_cell.angle_alpha   90.00
_cell.angle_beta   90.00
_cell.angle_gamma   90.00
#
_symmetry.space_group_name_H-M   'P 1'
#
loop_
_entity.id
_entity.type
_entity.pdbx_description
1 polymer ?
#
loop_
_entity_poly.entity_id
_entity_poly.type
_entity_poly.pdbx_seq_one_letter_code
_entity_poly.pdbx_strand_id
1 'polypeptide(L)'
;MPVKKDTLTRIKVIAGVDEICSCCPNNTEEKLCRYEIKIKSIDKKILNLLDLNLNEIYTYKYILNTIHEKINHKNFENICGTCQWFKYGYCQKGLGL
;
A
#
# COMPACT_ATOMS: atom_id res chain seq x y z
N MET A 1 16.79 -3.65 0.76
CA MET A 1 16.31 -2.25 0.80
C MET A 1 17.02 -1.48 1.91
N PRO A 2 17.82 -0.45 1.58
CA PRO A 2 18.56 0.36 2.56
C PRO A 2 17.67 1.18 3.51
N VAL A 3 16.40 1.41 3.14
CA VAL A 3 15.40 2.17 3.92
C VAL A 3 15.24 1.67 5.36
N LYS A 4 15.44 0.37 5.61
CA LYS A 4 15.29 -0.20 6.96
C LYS A 4 16.39 0.23 7.95
N LYS A 5 17.52 0.75 7.48
CA LYS A 5 18.65 1.15 8.34
C LYS A 5 18.56 2.59 8.81
N ASP A 6 17.97 3.47 7.99
CA ASP A 6 17.80 4.89 8.32
C ASP A 6 16.32 5.25 8.42
N THR A 7 15.86 5.37 9.68
CA THR A 7 14.47 5.72 10.00
C THR A 7 14.06 7.14 9.55
N LEU A 8 15.03 8.01 9.24
CA LEU A 8 14.81 9.37 8.75
C LEU A 8 14.81 9.45 7.22
N THR A 9 14.97 8.32 6.51
CA THR A 9 14.83 8.27 5.05
C THR A 9 13.56 8.98 4.61
N ARG A 10 13.69 9.95 3.72
CA ARG A 10 12.56 10.71 3.16
C ARG A 10 11.91 9.92 2.04
N ILE A 11 10.61 9.66 2.17
CA ILE A 11 9.80 8.88 1.23
C ILE A 11 8.76 9.81 0.62
N LYS A 12 8.75 9.93 -0.70
CA LYS A 12 7.69 10.61 -1.45
C LYS A 12 6.60 9.60 -1.79
N VAL A 13 5.35 9.90 -1.42
CA VAL A 13 4.21 9.07 -1.80
C VAL A 13 3.77 9.46 -3.21
N ILE A 14 3.71 8.49 -4.12
CA ILE A 14 3.26 8.69 -5.50
C ILE A 14 2.22 7.64 -5.85
N ALA A 15 1.38 7.92 -6.85
CA ALA A 15 0.47 6.95 -7.44
C ALA A 15 1.05 6.45 -8.77
N GLY A 16 1.05 5.14 -8.97
CA GLY A 16 1.55 4.51 -10.18
C GLY A 16 1.72 3.01 -10.00
N VAL A 17 2.04 2.33 -11.10
CA VAL A 17 2.42 0.92 -11.09
C VAL A 17 3.82 0.75 -10.51
N ASP A 18 4.04 -0.33 -9.76
CA ASP A 18 5.34 -0.68 -9.20
C ASP A 18 6.14 -1.60 -10.14
N GLU A 19 7.35 -1.97 -9.71
CA GLU A 19 8.20 -2.91 -10.47
C GLU A 19 7.58 -4.31 -10.58
N ILE A 20 6.73 -4.71 -9.62
CA ILE A 20 6.05 -6.01 -9.63
C ILE A 20 5.04 -6.06 -10.79
N CYS A 21 4.38 -4.93 -11.07
CA CYS A 21 3.43 -4.80 -12.18
C CYS A 21 4.07 -4.96 -13.57
N SER A 22 5.40 -4.82 -13.71
CA SER A 22 6.10 -4.98 -14.99
C SER A 22 5.88 -6.35 -15.66
N CYS A 23 5.73 -7.40 -14.86
CA CYS A 23 5.52 -8.78 -15.32
C CYS A 23 4.06 -9.24 -15.16
N CYS A 24 3.14 -8.35 -14.76
CA CYS A 24 1.76 -8.72 -14.47
C CYS A 24 0.94 -8.83 -15.76
N PRO A 25 0.22 -9.95 -16.01
CA PRO A 25 -0.60 -10.13 -17.20
C PRO A 25 -1.83 -9.19 -17.25
N ASN A 26 -2.13 -8.51 -16.14
CA ASN A 26 -3.20 -7.52 -16.06
C ASN A 26 -2.70 -6.09 -16.32
N ASN A 27 -1.40 -5.88 -16.51
CA ASN A 27 -0.83 -4.59 -16.88
C ASN A 27 -1.04 -4.37 -18.39
N THR A 28 -1.84 -3.37 -18.75
CA THR A 28 -2.16 -3.05 -20.14
C THR A 28 -1.03 -2.26 -20.79
N GLU A 29 -1.07 -2.13 -22.12
CA GLU A 29 -0.12 -1.33 -22.90
C GLU A 29 -0.08 0.15 -22.45
N GLU A 30 -1.20 0.66 -21.93
CA GLU A 30 -1.33 2.01 -21.35
C GLU A 30 -0.76 2.12 -19.92
N LYS A 31 -0.10 1.06 -19.41
CA LYS A 31 0.40 0.95 -18.03
C LYS A 31 -0.69 1.08 -16.97
N LEU A 32 -1.89 0.60 -17.29
CA LEU A 32 -3.03 0.56 -16.39
C LEU A 32 -3.33 -0.89 -16.00
N CYS A 33 -3.85 -1.11 -14.79
CA CYS A 33 -4.28 -2.43 -14.40
C CYS A 33 -5.68 -2.73 -14.97
N ARG A 34 -5.95 -3.95 -15.45
CA ARG A 34 -7.33 -4.38 -15.79
C ARG A 34 -8.34 -4.12 -14.66
N TYR A 35 -7.87 -4.15 -13.41
CA TYR A 35 -8.65 -3.90 -12.21
C TYR A 35 -8.41 -2.49 -11.63
N GLU A 36 -8.02 -1.52 -12.45
CA GLU A 36 -7.61 -0.17 -12.05
C GLU A 36 -8.57 0.49 -11.05
N ILE A 37 -9.88 0.44 -11.32
CA ILE A 37 -10.92 1.05 -10.45
C ILE A 37 -10.87 0.45 -9.05
N LYS A 38 -10.74 -0.88 -8.96
CA LYS A 38 -10.66 -1.60 -7.68
C LYS A 38 -9.37 -1.27 -6.95
N ILE A 39 -8.24 -1.26 -7.65
CA ILE A 39 -6.93 -0.95 -7.05
C ILE A 39 -6.90 0.48 -6.54
N LYS A 40 -7.31 1.47 -7.36
CA LYS A 40 -7.43 2.87 -6.95
C LYS A 40 -8.36 3.06 -5.74
N SER A 41 -9.43 2.28 -5.63
CA SER A 41 -10.32 2.32 -4.46
C SER A 41 -9.61 1.85 -3.19
N ILE A 42 -8.83 0.77 -3.27
CA ILE A 42 -8.03 0.24 -2.15
C ILE A 42 -6.95 1.26 -1.78
N ASP A 43 -6.20 1.78 -2.75
CA ASP A 43 -5.14 2.77 -2.52
C ASP A 43 -5.68 4.01 -1.81
N LYS A 44 -6.81 4.55 -2.30
CA LYS A 44 -7.46 5.72 -1.67
C LYS A 44 -7.88 5.43 -0.23
N LYS A 45 -8.42 4.24 0.05
CA LYS A 45 -8.80 3.86 1.42
C LYS A 45 -7.59 3.72 2.34
N ILE A 46 -6.48 3.14 1.86
CA ILE A 46 -5.22 3.04 2.61
C ILE A 46 -4.65 4.44 2.90
N LEU A 47 -4.56 5.29 1.88
CA LEU A 47 -4.06 6.66 2.02
C LEU A 47 -4.88 7.45 3.05
N ASN A 48 -6.22 7.37 2.95
CA ASN A 48 -7.12 8.00 3.91
C ASN A 48 -6.96 7.43 5.33
N LEU A 49 -6.84 6.10 5.48
CA LEU A 49 -6.64 5.49 6.80
C LEU A 49 -5.32 5.97 7.43
N LEU A 50 -4.27 6.09 6.64
CA LEU A 50 -2.94 6.48 7.10
C LEU A 50 -2.72 8.00 7.13
N ASP A 51 -3.72 8.82 6.80
CA ASP A 51 -3.54 10.28 6.61
C ASP A 51 -2.33 10.63 5.72
N LEU A 52 -2.14 9.86 4.64
CA LEU A 52 -1.07 10.10 3.66
C LEU A 52 -1.64 10.76 2.40
N ASN A 53 -0.96 11.80 1.93
CA ASN A 53 -1.32 12.50 0.70
C ASN A 53 -0.32 12.18 -0.41
N LEU A 54 -0.83 12.13 -1.65
CA LEU A 54 0.01 11.99 -2.83
C LEU A 54 0.90 13.22 -3.01
N ASN A 55 2.11 12.98 -3.50
CA ASN A 55 3.19 13.95 -3.74
C ASN A 55 3.78 14.61 -2.48
N GLU A 56 3.33 14.24 -1.28
CA GLU A 56 3.96 14.65 -0.04
C GLU A 56 5.14 13.76 0.35
N ILE A 57 5.99 14.28 1.24
CA ILE A 57 7.21 13.61 1.71
C ILE A 57 7.09 13.36 3.20
N TYR A 58 7.25 12.11 3.60
CA TYR A 58 7.25 11.68 5.00
C TYR A 58 8.56 11.00 5.35
N THR A 59 8.85 10.84 6.64
CA THR A 59 9.95 9.97 7.08
C THR A 59 9.48 8.52 7.10
N TYR A 60 10.41 7.59 6.86
CA TYR A 60 10.12 6.16 7.00
C TYR A 60 9.54 5.83 8.38
N LYS A 61 10.09 6.43 9.45
CA LYS A 61 9.58 6.31 10.81
C LYS A 61 8.10 6.72 10.94
N TYR A 62 7.73 7.86 10.36
CA TYR A 62 6.35 8.35 10.41
C TYR A 62 5.39 7.35 9.78
N ILE A 63 5.69 6.87 8.56
CA ILE A 63 4.83 5.91 7.86
C ILE A 63 4.68 4.62 8.67
N LEU A 64 5.78 4.09 9.23
CA LEU A 64 5.73 2.87 10.06
C LEU A 64 4.87 3.06 11.31
N ASN A 65 5.07 4.15 12.05
CA ASN A 65 4.30 4.44 13.25
C ASN A 65 2.80 4.51 12.93
N THR A 66 2.44 5.27 11.88
CA THR A 66 1.05 5.40 11.44
C THR A 66 0.44 4.05 11.05
N ILE A 67 1.19 3.19 10.36
CA ILE A 67 0.73 1.82 10.04
C ILE A 67 0.42 1.04 11.31
N HIS A 68 1.33 1.04 12.28
CA HIS A 68 1.15 0.30 13.54
C HIS A 68 0.03 0.86 14.42
N GLU A 69 -0.15 2.18 14.45
CA GLU A 69 -1.17 2.83 15.26
C GLU A 69 -2.57 2.67 14.66
N LYS A 70 -2.69 2.72 13.34
CA LYS A 70 -3.99 2.84 12.68
C LYS A 70 -4.50 1.56 12.06
N ILE A 71 -3.63 0.65 11.61
CA ILE A 71 -4.10 -0.60 10.99
C ILE A 71 -4.47 -1.61 12.09
N ASN A 72 -5.68 -2.15 12.00
CA ASN A 72 -6.18 -3.24 12.84
C ASN A 72 -6.97 -4.24 11.98
N HIS A 73 -7.31 -5.40 12.55
CA HIS A 73 -7.98 -6.45 11.78
C HIS A 73 -9.27 -5.96 11.10
N LYS A 74 -10.07 -5.13 11.79
CA LYS A 74 -11.36 -4.66 11.28
C LYS A 74 -11.21 -3.75 10.06
N ASN A 75 -10.35 -2.74 10.14
CA ASN A 75 -10.16 -1.84 8.99
C ASN A 75 -9.36 -2.50 7.87
N PHE A 76 -8.40 -3.37 8.20
CA PHE A 76 -7.67 -4.16 7.23
C PHE A 76 -8.61 -5.03 6.41
N GLU A 77 -9.53 -5.75 7.06
CA GLU A 77 -10.54 -6.56 6.38
C GLU A 77 -11.51 -5.72 5.54
N ASN A 78 -11.97 -4.57 6.05
CA ASN A 78 -12.84 -3.67 5.29
C ASN A 78 -12.18 -3.10 4.01
N ILE A 79 -10.88 -2.85 4.04
CA ILE A 79 -10.14 -2.29 2.91
C ILE A 79 -9.68 -3.40 1.96
N CYS A 80 -9.06 -4.44 2.50
CA CYS A 80 -8.34 -5.46 1.75
C CYS A 80 -9.14 -6.75 1.56
N GLY A 81 -10.32 -6.93 2.17
CA GLY A 81 -11.08 -8.19 2.13
C GLY A 81 -11.49 -8.64 0.73
N THR A 82 -11.62 -7.71 -0.21
CA THR A 82 -11.88 -8.05 -1.64
C THR A 82 -10.61 -8.28 -2.44
N CYS A 83 -9.42 -8.05 -1.87
CA CYS A 83 -8.14 -8.27 -2.54
C CYS A 83 -7.88 -9.77 -2.75
N GLN A 84 -7.34 -10.13 -3.91
CA GLN A 84 -7.02 -11.53 -4.21
C GLN A 84 -5.97 -12.12 -3.26
N TRP A 85 -5.17 -11.26 -2.63
CA TRP A 85 -4.10 -11.68 -1.73
C TRP A 85 -4.57 -11.92 -0.30
N PHE A 86 -5.75 -11.40 0.06
CA PHE A 86 -6.30 -11.51 1.42
C PHE A 86 -6.41 -12.97 1.86
N LYS A 87 -6.92 -13.84 0.99
CA LYS A 87 -7.08 -15.28 1.27
C LYS A 87 -5.77 -16.04 1.55
N TYR A 88 -4.61 -15.49 1.17
CA TYR A 88 -3.31 -16.12 1.42
C TYR A 88 -2.66 -15.66 2.73
N GLY A 89 -3.21 -14.65 3.41
CA GLY A 89 -2.73 -14.21 4.72
C GLY A 89 -1.36 -13.51 4.73
N TYR A 90 -0.71 -13.31 3.58
CA TYR A 90 0.63 -12.69 3.52
C TYR A 90 0.63 -11.27 4.09
N CYS A 91 -0.38 -10.47 3.75
CA CYS A 91 -0.51 -9.10 4.25
C CYS A 91 -0.79 -9.07 5.76
N GLN A 92 -1.66 -9.94 6.26
CA GLN A 92 -1.98 -10.05 7.69
C GLN A 92 -0.73 -10.40 8.49
N LYS A 93 -0.01 -11.45 8.06
CA LYS A 93 1.25 -11.86 8.67
C LYS A 93 2.30 -10.74 8.66
N GLY A 94 2.41 -9.99 7.57
CA GLY A 94 3.34 -8.87 7.46
C GLY A 94 3.02 -7.68 8.37
N LEU A 95 1.74 -7.52 8.73
CA LEU A 95 1.26 -6.49 9.65
C LEU A 95 1.18 -6.97 11.11
N GLY A 96 1.38 -8.26 11.37
CA GLY A 96 1.20 -8.86 12.70
C GLY A 96 -0.26 -8.94 13.14
N LEU A 97 -1.19 -9.06 12.18
CA LEU A 97 -2.64 -9.21 12.41
C LEU A 97 -3.09 -10.67 12.47
#